data_AF-A0A0M8V096-F1
#
_entry.id   AF-A0A0M8V096-F1
#
_cell.length_a   1.000
_cell.length_b   1.000
_cell.length_c   1.000
_cell.angle_alpha   90.00
_cell.angle_beta   90.00
_cell.angle_gamma   90.00
#
_symmetry.space_group_name_H-M   'P 1'
#
loop_
_entity.id
_entity.type
_entity.pdbx_description
1 polymer ?
#
loop_
_entity_poly.entity_id
_entity_poly.type
_entity_poly.pdbx_seq_one_letter_code
_entity_poly.pdbx_strand_id
1 'polypeptide(L)'
;MSPGEICRAGWTARGENGAVLIVNAVLESPDTVGFSFWPVADLPPYQFMALSGSMSPLEVGSALAMLADYNSRTGDDDRPLTDASGAIRRLLETDKVIAPGGLRVHDTRTNVTVRPGCCCGLENWREWLDVADGETLWLGHDPSPRIEHSSDLVHLWPDGADAQETPSGPPIEIVVGDLPGILHTVQEGLQGFLSLTMQWATRHVPTLTEDLAARLDEDLAISAPLPGASGQHAT
;
A
#
# COMPACT_ATOMS: atom_id res chain seq x y z
N MET A 1 10.90 15.88 30.46
CA MET A 1 11.09 14.87 29.41
C MET A 1 9.69 14.52 28.92
N SER A 2 9.25 15.12 27.81
CA SER A 2 7.89 14.98 27.29
C SER A 2 7.86 13.81 26.29
N PRO A 3 6.88 12.91 26.30
CA PRO A 3 6.72 11.89 25.27
C PRO A 3 6.32 12.55 23.96
N GLY A 4 7.07 12.24 22.89
CA GLY A 4 6.97 12.84 21.57
C GLY A 4 5.76 12.38 20.77
N GLU A 5 5.27 13.31 19.96
CA GLU A 5 4.20 13.18 19.00
C GLU A 5 4.44 12.04 18.00
N ILE A 6 3.39 11.24 17.80
CA ILE A 6 3.30 10.26 16.72
C ILE A 6 2.93 11.04 15.44
N CYS A 7 3.84 11.10 14.47
CA CYS A 7 3.55 11.61 13.13
C CYS A 7 2.45 10.74 12.48
N ARG A 8 1.23 11.28 12.39
CA ARG A 8 0.13 10.68 11.63
C ARG A 8 0.20 11.18 10.19
N ALA A 9 0.85 10.43 9.32
CA ALA A 9 0.57 10.50 7.88
C ALA A 9 -0.69 9.65 7.65
N GLY A 10 -1.85 10.28 7.73
CA GLY A 10 -3.14 9.63 7.55
C GLY A 10 -4.20 10.69 7.28
N TRP A 11 -5.06 10.41 6.30
CA TRP A 11 -6.15 11.29 5.94
C TRP A 11 -7.12 11.45 7.11
N THR A 12 -7.78 12.61 7.19
CA THR A 12 -8.81 12.90 8.17
C THR A 12 -10.06 13.42 7.46
N ALA A 13 -11.00 12.55 7.08
CA ALA A 13 -12.39 13.01 7.03
C ALA A 13 -12.82 13.30 8.45
N ARG A 14 -13.25 14.53 8.70
CA ARG A 14 -14.10 14.80 9.84
C ARG A 14 -15.52 14.40 9.44
N GLY A 15 -15.91 13.16 9.76
CA GLY A 15 -17.32 12.90 10.02
C GLY A 15 -17.76 13.77 11.21
N GLU A 16 -19.02 14.20 11.23
CA GLU A 16 -19.58 15.20 12.16
C GLU A 16 -19.43 14.89 13.67
N ASN A 17 -18.73 13.82 14.07
CA ASN A 17 -18.50 13.42 15.47
C ASN A 17 -17.05 12.94 15.79
N GLY A 18 -16.03 13.35 15.03
CA GLY A 18 -14.63 13.15 15.42
C GLY A 18 -14.04 11.75 15.20
N ALA A 19 -14.71 10.91 14.42
CA ALA A 19 -14.15 9.67 13.88
C ALA A 19 -13.12 9.97 12.77
N VAL A 20 -12.05 9.18 12.69
CA VAL A 20 -11.01 9.31 11.65
C VAL A 20 -10.83 7.96 10.98
N LEU A 21 -11.00 7.92 9.66
CA LEU A 21 -10.56 6.80 8.84
C LEU A 21 -9.09 6.97 8.50
N ILE A 22 -8.27 6.02 8.93
CA ILE A 22 -6.85 5.98 8.57
C ILE A 22 -6.70 4.95 7.46
N VAL A 23 -6.35 5.42 6.26
CA VAL A 23 -6.08 4.57 5.09
C VAL A 23 -4.61 4.67 4.73
N ASN A 24 -3.93 3.53 4.66
CA ASN A 24 -2.52 3.47 4.29
C ASN A 24 -2.33 2.49 3.13
N ALA A 25 -1.48 2.86 2.17
CA ALA A 25 -0.79 1.88 1.37
C ALA A 25 0.12 1.04 2.28
N VAL A 26 -0.03 -0.28 2.22
CA VAL A 26 0.80 -1.20 2.98
C VAL A 26 1.47 -2.21 2.08
N LEU A 27 2.66 -2.63 2.47
CA LEU A 27 3.36 -3.78 1.93
C LEU A 27 3.47 -4.84 3.01
N GLU A 28 3.39 -6.09 2.61
CA GLU A 28 3.67 -7.21 3.50
C GLU A 28 5.16 -7.21 3.90
N SER A 29 5.45 -7.52 5.17
CA SER A 29 6.82 -7.60 5.67
C SER A 29 7.48 -8.90 5.20
N PRO A 30 8.73 -8.83 4.72
CA PRO A 30 9.43 -10.00 4.21
C PRO A 30 9.75 -11.00 5.31
N ASP A 31 9.86 -12.27 4.93
CA ASP A 31 10.66 -13.21 5.70
C ASP A 31 12.15 -12.91 5.41
N THR A 32 12.81 -12.28 6.37
CA THR A 32 14.21 -11.86 6.24
C THR A 32 15.19 -12.94 6.65
N VAL A 33 14.74 -14.16 6.96
CA VAL A 33 15.63 -15.26 7.34
C VAL A 33 16.60 -15.55 6.19
N GLY A 34 17.90 -15.38 6.46
CA GLY A 34 18.97 -15.57 5.48
C GLY A 34 19.17 -14.42 4.49
N PHE A 35 18.37 -13.36 4.57
CA PHE A 35 18.56 -12.16 3.75
C PHE A 35 19.80 -11.38 4.19
N SER A 36 20.69 -11.04 3.24
CA SER A 36 21.97 -10.39 3.56
C SER A 36 22.48 -9.39 2.52
N PHE A 37 21.67 -9.03 1.52
CA PHE A 37 22.10 -8.10 0.47
C PHE A 37 22.19 -6.64 0.96
N TRP A 38 21.38 -6.25 1.93
CA TRP A 38 21.40 -4.94 2.57
C TRP A 38 20.74 -4.98 3.96
N PRO A 39 20.94 -3.94 4.80
CA PRO A 39 20.26 -3.84 6.10
C PRO A 39 18.74 -3.72 5.96
N VAL A 40 18.02 -4.47 6.78
CA VAL A 40 16.55 -4.50 6.86
C VAL A 40 16.10 -4.31 8.32
N ALA A 41 14.86 -3.86 8.53
CA ALA A 41 14.28 -3.75 9.85
C ALA A 41 13.94 -5.15 10.43
N ASP A 42 14.02 -5.28 11.75
CA ASP A 42 13.58 -6.48 12.48
C ASP A 42 12.05 -6.44 12.61
N LEU A 43 11.38 -6.94 11.58
CA LEU A 43 9.92 -6.98 11.49
C LEU A 43 9.45 -8.44 11.53
N PRO A 44 8.38 -8.76 12.26
CA PRO A 44 7.74 -10.07 12.13
C PRO A 44 7.31 -10.29 10.68
N PRO A 45 7.51 -11.48 10.09
CA PRO A 45 7.15 -11.72 8.70
C PRO A 45 5.64 -11.77 8.52
N TYR A 46 5.17 -11.50 7.28
CA TYR A 46 3.75 -11.58 6.88
C TYR A 46 2.82 -10.63 7.65
N GLN A 47 3.38 -9.52 8.15
CA GLN A 47 2.64 -8.39 8.73
C GLN A 47 2.56 -7.26 7.71
N PHE A 48 1.78 -6.22 7.99
CA PHE A 48 1.66 -5.07 7.07
C PHE A 48 2.39 -3.83 7.59
N MET A 49 3.36 -3.38 6.81
CA MET A 49 4.12 -2.14 7.01
C MET A 49 3.53 -1.03 6.13
N ALA A 50 3.26 0.15 6.71
CA ALA A 50 2.75 1.29 5.95
C ALA A 50 3.86 1.93 5.11
N LEU A 51 3.61 2.13 3.82
CA LEU A 51 4.51 2.84 2.93
C LEU A 51 4.24 4.34 3.03
N SER A 52 5.24 5.09 3.49
CA SER A 52 5.13 6.53 3.73
C SER A 52 6.48 7.23 3.69
N GLY A 53 6.48 8.56 3.63
CA GLY A 53 7.68 9.38 3.79
C GLY A 53 8.26 9.40 5.22
N SER A 54 7.63 8.71 6.18
CA SER A 54 8.12 8.61 7.58
C SER A 54 8.87 7.31 7.88
N MET A 55 9.06 6.44 6.89
CA MET A 55 9.78 5.18 7.08
C MET A 55 11.26 5.43 7.43
N SER A 56 11.79 4.60 8.33
CA SER A 56 13.22 4.53 8.59
C SER A 56 13.97 3.92 7.40
N PRO A 57 15.30 4.15 7.28
CA PRO A 57 16.10 3.53 6.23
C PRO A 57 16.05 1.99 6.23
N LEU A 58 15.90 1.38 7.40
CA LEU A 58 15.79 -0.08 7.54
C LEU A 58 14.44 -0.59 7.05
N GLU A 59 13.34 0.14 7.31
CA GLU A 59 12.01 -0.20 6.79
C GLU A 59 11.94 -0.06 5.27
N VAL A 60 12.60 0.96 4.69
CA VAL A 60 12.74 1.09 3.23
C VAL A 60 13.51 -0.12 2.67
N GLY A 61 14.60 -0.51 3.35
CA GLY A 61 15.34 -1.73 3.01
C GLY A 61 14.46 -2.99 3.06
N SER A 62 13.61 -3.13 4.08
CA SER A 62 12.65 -4.24 4.18
C SER A 62 11.63 -4.23 3.04
N ALA A 63 11.10 -3.07 2.67
CA ALA A 63 10.16 -2.96 1.55
C ALA A 63 10.79 -3.44 0.23
N LEU A 64 12.02 -2.97 -0.05
CA LEU A 64 12.75 -3.38 -1.26
C LEU A 64 13.15 -4.86 -1.21
N ALA A 65 13.44 -5.41 -0.03
CA ALA A 65 13.72 -6.84 0.13
C ALA A 65 12.48 -7.68 -0.21
N MET A 66 11.30 -7.28 0.28
CA MET A 66 10.05 -7.95 -0.08
C MET A 66 9.77 -7.86 -1.58
N LEU A 67 9.89 -6.67 -2.18
CA LEU A 67 9.66 -6.51 -3.62
C LEU A 67 10.62 -7.37 -4.45
N ALA A 68 11.91 -7.38 -4.12
CA ALA A 68 12.89 -8.19 -4.84
C ALA A 68 12.64 -9.70 -4.67
N ASP A 69 12.37 -10.16 -3.45
CA ASP A 69 12.08 -11.56 -3.15
C ASP A 69 10.79 -12.03 -3.84
N TYR A 70 9.69 -11.31 -3.67
CA TYR A 70 8.40 -11.68 -4.26
C TYR A 70 8.46 -11.78 -5.79
N ASN A 71 9.07 -10.78 -6.44
CA ASN A 71 9.18 -10.73 -7.89
C ASN A 71 10.27 -11.65 -8.46
N SER A 72 11.15 -12.21 -7.62
CA SER A 72 12.10 -13.23 -8.07
C SER A 72 11.46 -14.61 -8.21
N ARG A 73 10.34 -14.87 -7.51
CA ARG A 73 9.64 -16.17 -7.53
C ARG A 73 8.79 -16.40 -8.77
N THR A 74 8.49 -15.33 -9.52
CA THR A 74 7.63 -15.36 -10.70
C THR A 74 8.42 -15.39 -12.01
N GLY A 75 9.74 -15.20 -11.96
CA GLY A 75 10.60 -15.21 -13.14
C GLY A 75 11.31 -16.55 -13.37
N ASP A 76 11.71 -16.80 -14.62
CA ASP A 76 12.46 -18.00 -15.03
C ASP A 76 13.97 -17.92 -14.71
N ASP A 77 14.43 -16.84 -14.07
CA ASP A 77 15.84 -16.62 -13.78
C ASP A 77 16.28 -17.23 -12.45
N ASP A 78 16.64 -18.52 -12.50
CA ASP A 78 17.17 -19.30 -11.37
C ASP A 78 18.62 -18.97 -10.98
N ARG A 79 19.28 -18.00 -11.64
CA ARG A 79 20.68 -17.66 -11.30
C ARG A 79 20.75 -17.17 -9.85
N PRO A 80 21.73 -17.62 -9.05
CA PRO A 80 21.89 -17.12 -7.69
C PRO A 80 22.17 -15.60 -7.67
N LEU A 81 21.46 -14.88 -6.80
CA LEU A 81 21.76 -13.48 -6.50
C LEU A 81 23.02 -13.42 -5.63
N THR A 82 23.96 -12.53 -6.00
CA THR A 82 25.27 -12.43 -5.34
C THR A 82 25.44 -11.11 -4.59
N ASP A 83 24.71 -10.07 -4.95
CA ASP A 83 24.77 -8.75 -4.33
C ASP A 83 23.46 -7.95 -4.49
N ALA A 84 23.45 -6.77 -3.87
CA ALA A 84 22.30 -5.86 -3.91
C ALA A 84 21.94 -5.39 -5.32
N SER A 85 22.95 -5.13 -6.16
CA SER A 85 22.72 -4.64 -7.52
C SER A 85 22.10 -5.73 -8.40
N GLY A 86 22.48 -6.99 -8.23
CA GLY A 86 21.88 -8.14 -8.89
C GLY A 86 20.42 -8.31 -8.52
N ALA A 87 20.08 -8.20 -7.23
CA ALA A 87 18.70 -8.31 -6.77
C ALA A 87 17.82 -7.19 -7.36
N ILE A 88 18.30 -5.95 -7.37
CA ILE A 88 17.56 -4.82 -7.94
C ILE A 88 17.46 -4.92 -9.47
N ARG A 89 18.52 -5.34 -10.19
CA ARG A 89 18.43 -5.57 -11.64
C ARG A 89 17.37 -6.60 -11.98
N ARG A 90 17.30 -7.70 -11.23
CA ARG A 90 16.28 -8.73 -11.45
C ARG A 90 14.87 -8.18 -11.23
N LEU A 91 14.67 -7.35 -10.20
CA LEU A 91 13.39 -6.64 -10.00
C LEU A 91 13.05 -5.76 -11.21
N LEU A 92 14.03 -5.01 -11.73
CA LEU A 92 13.89 -4.14 -12.90
C LEU A 92 13.64 -4.89 -14.21
N GLU A 93 13.98 -6.18 -14.29
CA GLU A 93 13.79 -7.04 -15.46
C GLU A 93 12.41 -7.71 -15.50
N THR A 94 11.60 -7.58 -14.45
CA THR A 94 10.22 -8.12 -14.46
C THR A 94 9.32 -7.38 -15.45
N ASP A 95 8.21 -7.97 -15.88
CA ASP A 95 7.26 -7.29 -16.77
C ASP A 95 6.49 -6.20 -16.02
N LYS A 96 6.06 -6.49 -14.80
CA LYS A 96 5.42 -5.56 -13.86
C LYS A 96 5.79 -5.96 -12.43
N VAL A 97 6.18 -5.00 -11.62
CA VAL A 97 6.42 -5.20 -10.19
C VAL A 97 5.10 -5.50 -9.49
N ILE A 98 5.01 -6.69 -8.90
CA ILE A 98 3.92 -7.09 -8.03
C ILE A 98 4.29 -6.76 -6.58
N ALA A 99 3.41 -6.06 -5.88
CA ALA A 99 3.66 -5.56 -4.53
C ALA A 99 2.68 -6.21 -3.53
N PRO A 100 3.07 -7.30 -2.85
CA PRO A 100 2.18 -7.99 -1.90
C PRO A 100 1.80 -7.03 -0.77
N GLY A 101 0.52 -6.72 -0.65
CA GLY A 101 0.07 -5.53 0.07
C GLY A 101 -1.28 -5.06 -0.40
N GLY A 102 -1.54 -3.77 -0.27
CA GLY A 102 -2.79 -3.14 -0.70
C GLY A 102 -3.14 -1.93 0.15
N LEU A 103 -4.43 -1.60 0.23
CA LEU A 103 -4.93 -0.57 1.15
C LEU A 103 -5.39 -1.20 2.46
N ARG A 104 -4.82 -0.72 3.57
CA ARG A 104 -5.30 -1.03 4.91
C ARG A 104 -6.15 0.12 5.43
N VAL A 105 -7.39 -0.17 5.80
CA VAL A 105 -8.35 0.81 6.32
C VAL A 105 -8.58 0.55 7.80
N HIS A 106 -8.45 1.58 8.62
CA HIS A 106 -8.70 1.52 10.06
C HIS A 106 -9.69 2.61 10.47
N ASP A 107 -10.81 2.20 11.06
CA ASP A 107 -11.77 3.13 11.67
C ASP A 107 -11.46 3.30 13.16
N THR A 108 -10.99 4.48 13.55
CA THR A 108 -10.63 4.75 14.94
C THR A 108 -11.82 4.77 15.90
N ARG A 109 -13.05 4.94 15.39
CA ARG A 109 -14.27 4.97 16.21
C ARG A 109 -14.70 3.57 16.61
N THR A 110 -14.69 2.63 15.66
CA THR A 110 -15.09 1.22 15.88
C THR A 110 -13.90 0.33 16.24
N ASN A 111 -12.68 0.84 16.07
CA ASN A 111 -11.43 0.10 16.20
C ASN A 111 -11.34 -1.11 15.25
N VAL A 112 -12.12 -1.09 14.16
CA VAL A 112 -12.10 -2.12 13.11
C VAL A 112 -10.96 -1.83 12.15
N THR A 113 -10.28 -2.88 11.72
CA THR A 113 -9.25 -2.80 10.68
C THR A 113 -9.59 -3.78 9.58
N VAL A 114 -9.66 -3.29 8.35
CA VAL A 114 -9.73 -4.10 7.14
C VAL A 114 -8.32 -4.16 6.57
N ARG A 115 -7.79 -5.38 6.46
CA ARG A 115 -6.48 -5.66 5.87
C ARG A 115 -6.65 -6.03 4.39
N PRO A 116 -5.64 -5.83 3.54
CA PRO A 116 -5.64 -6.39 2.20
C PRO A 116 -5.77 -7.92 2.24
N GLY A 117 -6.55 -8.48 1.32
CA GLY A 117 -6.50 -9.91 1.00
C GLY A 117 -5.30 -10.22 0.10
N CYS A 118 -4.94 -11.50 0.00
CA CYS A 118 -3.91 -11.93 -0.94
C CYS A 118 -4.41 -11.82 -2.40
N CYS A 119 -3.49 -11.66 -3.36
CA CYS A 119 -3.78 -11.51 -4.79
C CYS A 119 -4.45 -10.19 -5.24
N CYS A 120 -4.74 -9.27 -4.32
CA CYS A 120 -5.07 -7.88 -4.65
C CYS A 120 -3.95 -6.97 -4.14
N GLY A 121 -2.83 -6.97 -4.87
CA GLY A 121 -1.62 -6.26 -4.46
C GLY A 121 -1.75 -4.75 -4.52
N LEU A 122 -0.72 -4.08 -3.97
CA LEU A 122 -0.66 -2.62 -3.93
C LEU A 122 -0.65 -1.99 -5.33
N GLU A 123 -0.18 -2.70 -6.36
CA GLU A 123 -0.23 -2.24 -7.75
C GLU A 123 -1.65 -1.93 -8.27
N ASN A 124 -2.70 -2.34 -7.55
CA ASN A 124 -4.10 -2.12 -7.89
C ASN A 124 -4.78 -1.04 -7.02
N TRP A 125 -4.03 -0.28 -6.21
CA TRP A 125 -4.60 0.69 -5.26
C TRP A 125 -5.48 1.76 -5.90
N ARG A 126 -5.25 2.08 -7.18
CA ARG A 126 -6.03 3.05 -7.94
C ARG A 126 -7.41 2.54 -8.34
N GLU A 127 -7.61 1.23 -8.41
CA GLU A 127 -8.91 0.63 -8.76
C GLU A 127 -9.99 1.04 -7.73
N TRP A 128 -9.60 1.45 -6.52
CA TRP A 128 -10.52 2.04 -5.54
C TRP A 128 -11.24 3.31 -6.03
N LEU A 129 -10.79 3.94 -7.11
CA LEU A 129 -11.56 4.98 -7.81
C LEU A 129 -12.83 4.41 -8.46
N ASP A 130 -12.79 3.19 -8.99
CA ASP A 130 -13.93 2.54 -9.63
C ASP A 130 -15.03 2.22 -8.59
N VAL A 131 -14.65 2.03 -7.33
CA VAL A 131 -15.59 1.95 -6.20
C VAL A 131 -16.38 3.26 -6.08
N ALA A 132 -15.76 4.42 -6.32
CA ALA A 132 -16.49 5.68 -6.28
C ALA A 132 -17.55 5.78 -7.39
N ASP A 133 -17.36 5.05 -8.49
CA ASP A 133 -18.30 4.96 -9.62
C ASP A 133 -19.34 3.83 -9.45
N GLY A 134 -19.32 3.12 -8.33
CA GLY A 134 -20.28 2.06 -7.98
C GLY A 134 -19.84 0.64 -8.36
N GLU A 135 -18.60 0.45 -8.83
CA GLU A 135 -18.07 -0.87 -9.14
C GLU A 135 -17.76 -1.68 -7.87
N THR A 136 -17.93 -3.00 -7.96
CA THR A 136 -17.52 -3.92 -6.89
C THR A 136 -16.15 -4.48 -7.21
N LEU A 137 -15.14 -4.11 -6.42
CA LEU A 137 -13.80 -4.66 -6.55
C LEU A 137 -13.65 -5.97 -5.79
N TRP A 138 -12.88 -6.87 -6.37
CA TRP A 138 -12.38 -8.04 -5.66
C TRP A 138 -11.12 -7.66 -4.88
N LEU A 139 -11.18 -7.78 -3.55
CA LEU A 139 -10.10 -7.33 -2.64
C LEU A 139 -9.17 -8.46 -2.18
N GLY A 140 -9.13 -9.56 -2.94
CA GLY A 140 -8.27 -10.70 -2.68
C GLY A 140 -8.92 -11.82 -1.87
N HIS A 141 -8.13 -12.85 -1.58
CA HIS A 141 -8.51 -13.99 -0.74
C HIS A 141 -7.86 -13.94 0.65
N ASP A 142 -8.54 -14.50 1.65
CA ASP A 142 -8.06 -14.80 3.03
C ASP A 142 -7.05 -13.78 3.68
N PRO A 143 -7.53 -12.76 4.42
CA PRO A 143 -8.95 -12.44 4.56
C PRO A 143 -9.54 -12.10 3.20
N SER A 144 -10.82 -12.32 3.01
CA SER A 144 -11.53 -11.95 1.78
C SER A 144 -12.40 -10.71 2.04
N PRO A 145 -11.83 -9.48 2.14
CA PRO A 145 -12.64 -8.28 2.33
C PRO A 145 -13.71 -8.13 1.27
N ARG A 146 -14.85 -7.58 1.68
CA ARG A 146 -16.01 -7.41 0.82
C ARG A 146 -16.43 -5.95 0.79
N ILE A 147 -16.70 -5.45 -0.40
CA ILE A 147 -17.31 -4.14 -0.64
C ILE A 147 -18.79 -4.34 -0.91
N GLU A 148 -19.63 -3.55 -0.25
CA GLU A 148 -21.05 -3.43 -0.57
C GLU A 148 -21.44 -1.96 -0.69
N HIS A 149 -22.18 -1.65 -1.75
CA HIS A 149 -22.67 -0.29 -2.02
C HIS A 149 -24.02 -0.04 -1.37
N SER A 150 -24.17 1.13 -0.75
CA SER A 150 -25.42 1.61 -0.17
C SER A 150 -25.58 3.12 -0.38
N SER A 151 -26.29 3.51 -1.44
CA SER A 151 -26.54 4.92 -1.80
C SER A 151 -25.24 5.72 -1.87
N ASP A 152 -24.93 6.53 -0.85
CA ASP A 152 -23.74 7.38 -0.78
C ASP A 152 -22.62 6.79 0.10
N LEU A 153 -22.78 5.55 0.55
CA LEU A 153 -21.85 4.84 1.42
C LEU A 153 -21.34 3.55 0.77
N VAL A 154 -20.10 3.22 1.10
CA VAL A 154 -19.51 1.91 0.89
C VAL A 154 -19.33 1.24 2.25
N HIS A 155 -19.84 0.02 2.38
CA HIS A 155 -19.56 -0.85 3.51
C HIS A 155 -18.39 -1.76 3.15
N LEU A 156 -17.29 -1.59 3.88
CA LEU A 156 -16.09 -2.40 3.74
C LEU A 156 -16.02 -3.39 4.90
N TRP A 157 -16.25 -4.65 4.59
CA TRP A 157 -16.21 -5.75 5.54
C TRP A 157 -14.80 -6.32 5.65
N PRO A 158 -14.30 -6.63 6.87
CA PRO A 158 -12.96 -7.22 7.05
C PRO A 158 -12.77 -8.57 6.39
N ASP A 159 -13.84 -9.35 6.21
CA ASP A 159 -13.81 -10.70 5.64
C ASP A 159 -15.21 -11.09 5.14
N GLY A 160 -15.32 -12.20 4.41
CA GLY A 160 -16.59 -12.81 3.99
C GLY A 160 -17.05 -12.48 2.57
N ALA A 161 -16.15 -12.15 1.63
CA ALA A 161 -16.50 -11.96 0.22
C ALA A 161 -17.18 -13.19 -0.40
N ASP A 162 -16.74 -14.40 -0.02
CA ASP A 162 -17.26 -15.66 -0.55
C ASP A 162 -18.55 -16.13 0.18
N ALA A 163 -18.97 -15.44 1.23
CA ALA A 163 -20.14 -15.81 2.01
C ALA A 163 -21.43 -15.24 1.39
N GLN A 164 -22.45 -16.10 1.27
CA GLN A 164 -23.77 -15.69 0.78
C GLN A 164 -24.55 -14.85 1.79
N GLU A 165 -24.27 -15.04 3.09
CA GLU A 165 -24.81 -14.24 4.18
C GLU A 165 -23.95 -13.00 4.44
N THR A 166 -24.54 -11.97 5.03
CA THR A 166 -23.80 -10.78 5.47
C THR A 166 -22.70 -11.19 6.46
N PRO A 167 -21.45 -10.70 6.31
CA PRO A 167 -20.38 -11.04 7.23
C PRO A 167 -20.70 -10.67 8.69
N SER A 168 -20.16 -11.42 9.64
CA SER A 168 -20.35 -11.14 11.07
C SER A 168 -19.50 -9.96 11.55
N GLY A 169 -20.09 -9.02 12.28
CA GLY A 169 -19.40 -7.86 12.85
C GLY A 169 -19.85 -6.54 12.22
N PRO A 170 -19.27 -5.39 12.60
CA PRO A 170 -19.55 -4.12 11.92
C PRO A 170 -18.63 -3.92 10.70
N PRO A 171 -19.15 -3.42 9.56
CA PRO A 171 -18.30 -2.94 8.48
C PRO A 171 -17.64 -1.61 8.85
N ILE A 172 -16.61 -1.23 8.10
CA ILE A 172 -16.18 0.16 8.02
C ILE A 172 -17.05 0.87 6.99
N GLU A 173 -17.67 1.97 7.38
CA GLU A 173 -18.46 2.83 6.49
C GLU A 173 -17.57 3.92 5.89
N ILE A 174 -17.55 4.02 4.56
CA ILE A 174 -16.80 5.03 3.81
C ILE A 174 -17.80 5.83 2.99
N VAL A 175 -17.78 7.16 3.10
CA VAL A 175 -18.58 8.03 2.22
C VAL A 175 -17.98 7.98 0.82
N VAL A 176 -18.80 7.68 -0.20
CA VAL A 176 -18.34 7.54 -1.59
C VAL A 176 -17.61 8.79 -2.07
N GLY A 177 -18.16 9.97 -1.78
CA GLY A 177 -17.56 11.26 -2.16
C GLY A 177 -16.21 11.56 -1.50
N ASP A 178 -15.85 10.83 -0.44
CA ASP A 178 -14.58 10.99 0.27
C ASP A 178 -13.44 10.14 -0.34
N LEU A 179 -13.76 9.12 -1.14
CA LEU A 179 -12.77 8.20 -1.72
C LEU A 179 -11.66 8.91 -2.51
N PRO A 180 -11.94 9.90 -3.39
CA PRO A 180 -10.87 10.63 -4.08
C PRO A 180 -9.90 11.32 -3.12
N GLY A 181 -10.41 11.90 -2.02
CA GLY A 181 -9.60 12.55 -0.99
C GLY A 181 -8.74 11.55 -0.20
N ILE A 182 -9.31 10.40 0.16
CA ILE A 182 -8.60 9.28 0.78
C ILE A 182 -7.43 8.83 -0.11
N LEU A 183 -7.69 8.60 -1.39
CA LEU A 183 -6.68 8.14 -2.34
C LEU A 183 -5.60 9.17 -2.59
N HIS A 184 -5.92 10.47 -2.49
CA HIS A 184 -4.91 11.52 -2.53
C HIS A 184 -3.88 11.39 -1.40
N THR A 185 -4.31 11.13 -0.17
CA THR A 185 -3.37 10.94 0.94
C THR A 185 -2.61 9.61 0.85
N VAL A 186 -3.22 8.56 0.30
CA VAL A 186 -2.49 7.34 -0.06
C VAL A 186 -1.38 7.66 -1.05
N GLN A 187 -1.69 8.44 -2.09
CA GLN A 187 -0.73 8.88 -3.10
C GLN A 187 0.42 9.68 -2.49
N GLU A 188 0.13 10.63 -1.59
CA GLU A 188 1.15 11.40 -0.86
C GLU A 188 2.09 10.49 -0.04
N GLY A 189 1.53 9.47 0.63
CA GLY A 189 2.30 8.46 1.33
C GLY A 189 3.25 7.70 0.41
N LEU A 190 2.74 7.24 -0.74
CA LEU A 190 3.52 6.52 -1.75
C LEU A 190 4.60 7.41 -2.38
N GLN A 191 4.33 8.69 -2.65
CA GLN A 191 5.33 9.66 -3.12
C GLN A 191 6.45 9.87 -2.08
N GLY A 192 6.08 9.90 -0.80
CA GLY A 192 7.04 9.94 0.30
C GLY A 192 7.92 8.68 0.34
N PHE A 193 7.33 7.50 0.19
CA PHE A 193 8.07 6.25 0.07
C PHE A 193 9.01 6.24 -1.15
N LEU A 194 8.54 6.68 -2.32
CA LEU A 194 9.35 6.76 -3.54
C LEU A 194 10.57 7.68 -3.35
N SER A 195 10.38 8.82 -2.69
CA SER A 195 11.46 9.75 -2.33
C SER A 195 12.49 9.12 -1.38
N LEU A 196 12.05 8.29 -0.43
CA LEU A 196 12.95 7.53 0.44
C LEU A 196 13.68 6.41 -0.30
N THR A 197 13.01 5.75 -1.25
CA THR A 197 13.61 4.73 -2.11
C THR A 197 14.75 5.30 -2.96
N MET A 198 14.59 6.49 -3.55
CA MET A 198 15.68 7.16 -4.26
C MET A 198 16.89 7.41 -3.36
N GLN A 199 16.66 7.88 -2.14
CA GLN A 199 17.72 8.12 -1.16
C GLN A 199 18.41 6.83 -0.73
N TRP A 200 17.65 5.75 -0.55
CA TRP A 200 18.19 4.42 -0.26
C TRP A 200 19.04 3.93 -1.44
N ALA A 201 18.52 4.00 -2.67
CA ALA A 201 19.17 3.50 -3.86
C ALA A 201 20.50 4.23 -4.16
N THR A 202 20.54 5.55 -3.93
CA THR A 202 21.77 6.35 -4.04
C THR A 202 22.91 5.79 -3.16
N ARG A 203 22.58 5.20 -2.01
CA ARG A 203 23.55 4.66 -1.06
C ARG A 203 23.94 3.21 -1.33
N HIS A 204 22.98 2.39 -1.78
CA HIS A 204 23.15 0.94 -1.88
C HIS A 204 23.40 0.45 -3.30
N VAL A 205 22.79 1.10 -4.30
CA VAL A 205 22.83 0.72 -5.72
C VAL A 205 22.89 1.97 -6.62
N PRO A 206 23.90 2.85 -6.47
CA PRO A 206 23.87 4.19 -7.04
C PRO A 206 23.63 4.23 -8.56
N THR A 207 24.13 3.25 -9.31
CA THR A 207 23.96 3.17 -10.77
C THR A 207 22.55 2.76 -11.21
N LEU A 208 21.68 2.35 -10.30
CA LEU A 208 20.30 1.91 -10.56
C LEU A 208 19.26 2.84 -9.90
N THR A 209 19.70 3.99 -9.36
CA THR A 209 18.84 4.88 -8.56
C THR A 209 17.64 5.38 -9.33
N GLU A 210 17.89 5.93 -10.53
CA GLU A 210 16.84 6.50 -11.37
C GLU A 210 15.93 5.39 -11.92
N ASP A 211 16.52 4.29 -12.40
CA ASP A 211 15.78 3.15 -12.93
C ASP A 211 14.84 2.53 -11.89
N LEU A 212 15.31 2.32 -10.65
CA LEU A 212 14.49 1.76 -9.57
C LEU A 212 13.33 2.68 -9.21
N ALA A 213 13.57 3.99 -9.09
CA ALA A 213 12.52 4.93 -8.77
C ALA A 213 11.51 5.04 -9.91
N ALA A 214 11.96 5.20 -11.15
CA ALA A 214 11.09 5.26 -12.32
C ALA A 214 10.23 3.99 -12.44
N ARG A 215 10.84 2.82 -12.21
CA ARG A 215 10.14 1.53 -12.26
C ARG A 215 9.01 1.44 -11.24
N LEU A 216 9.28 1.79 -9.99
CA LEU A 216 8.25 1.75 -8.94
C LEU A 216 7.18 2.82 -9.15
N ASP A 217 7.56 4.00 -9.66
CA ASP A 217 6.61 5.06 -10.00
C ASP A 217 5.65 4.63 -11.09
N GLU A 218 6.16 3.99 -12.15
CA GLU A 218 5.38 3.48 -13.27
C GLU A 218 4.47 2.32 -12.85
N ASP A 219 5.03 1.25 -12.28
CA ASP A 219 4.29 0.01 -12.03
C ASP A 219 3.24 0.14 -10.92
N LEU A 220 3.48 1.02 -9.95
CA LEU A 220 2.52 1.36 -8.89
C LEU A 220 1.74 2.64 -9.21
N ALA A 221 1.97 3.25 -10.37
CA ALA A 221 1.35 4.51 -10.80
C ALA A 221 1.36 5.59 -9.69
N ILE A 222 2.49 5.84 -9.05
CA ILE A 222 2.56 6.69 -7.84
C ILE A 222 2.34 8.16 -8.21
N SER A 223 3.08 8.69 -9.18
CA SER A 223 3.06 10.13 -9.48
C SER A 223 2.01 10.57 -10.49
N ALA A 224 1.36 9.63 -11.19
CA ALA A 224 0.28 9.93 -12.12
C ALA A 224 -0.86 10.72 -11.40
N PRO A 225 -1.46 11.76 -11.98
CA PRO A 225 -2.50 12.52 -11.28
C PRO A 225 -3.72 11.63 -10.96
N LEU A 226 -4.35 11.86 -9.79
CA LEU A 226 -5.67 11.31 -9.48
C LEU A 226 -6.78 12.26 -10.00
N PRO A 227 -7.93 11.73 -10.46
CA PRO A 227 -9.11 12.54 -10.77
C PRO A 227 -9.57 13.35 -9.54
N GLY A 228 -10.20 14.51 -9.77
CA GLY A 228 -10.74 15.36 -8.69
C GLY A 228 -9.77 16.38 -8.07
N ALA A 229 -8.52 16.45 -8.51
CA ALA A 229 -7.51 17.40 -8.01
C ALA A 229 -7.70 18.87 -8.48
N SER A 230 -8.76 19.18 -9.22
CA SER A 230 -9.10 20.55 -9.63
C SER A 230 -10.38 20.98 -8.94
N GLY A 231 -10.25 21.76 -7.88
CA GLY A 231 -11.36 22.52 -7.33
C GLY A 231 -11.97 23.40 -8.42
N GLN A 232 -13.11 22.98 -8.94
CA GLN A 232 -14.06 23.86 -9.61
C GLN A 232 -15.32 23.88 -8.77
N HIS A 233 -15.34 24.80 -7.80
CA HIS A 233 -16.59 25.45 -7.44
C HIS A 233 -17.10 26.18 -8.69
N ALA A 234 -17.97 25.53 -9.45
CA ALA A 234 -18.85 26.25 -10.36
C ALA A 234 -19.84 27.03 -9.48
N THR A 235 -19.86 28.33 -9.72
CA THR A 235 -20.75 29.32 -9.08
C THR A 235 -22.14 29.26 -9.70
#